data_AF-A0A961DG02-F1
#
_entry.id   AF-A0A961DG02-F1
#
_cell.length_a   1.000
_cell.length_b   1.000
_cell.length_c   1.000
_cell.angle_alpha   90.00
_cell.angle_beta   90.00
_cell.angle_gamma   90.00
#
_symmetry.space_group_name_H-M   'P 1'
#
loop_
_entity.id
_entity.type
_entity.pdbx_description
1 polymer ?
#
loop_
_entity_poly.entity_id
_entity_poly.type
_entity_poly.pdbx_seq_one_letter_code
_entity_poly.pdbx_strand_id
1 'polypeptide(L)'
;MGTLMDVADAEHRTRPRISEMVNLAAHGLSTRMRMLPAMVSPAVRDRTSTAALALGSAISLTAIMQLESNPLRAESMFGVDVVSFGPFASPAILLYFAWLAALLVSLAGFTVAGRWIIALTIPLAIGTRVFADASGMFLRPTWTFYGLLIMLAVLVVAGNPAAGRKGVRWLLCWFVPPLIVLLLPQLTNDRLFQNPAWMENWTVLSLPVLAWSPVVVVAASILLRLFGQRAWAASVLILGLPFAAVALSTMGRRAFEDVFGIAVLIGMTLAGCLISLRLLGLRVRIQKVASVTSSTHSPG
;
A
#
# COMPACT_ATOMS: atom_id res chain seq x y z
N MET A 1 -8.38 -25.63 -7.37
CA MET A 1 -9.57 -26.31 -6.81
C MET A 1 -9.68 -27.71 -7.38
N GLY A 2 -9.74 -27.92 -8.70
CA GLY A 2 -9.71 -29.28 -9.30
C GLY A 2 -8.56 -30.15 -8.78
N THR A 3 -7.33 -29.67 -8.88
CA THR A 3 -6.14 -30.39 -8.40
C THR A 3 -6.09 -30.70 -6.90
N LEU A 4 -6.85 -30.01 -6.04
CA LEU A 4 -6.91 -30.30 -4.61
C LEU A 4 -8.00 -31.33 -4.28
N MET A 5 -9.07 -31.35 -5.08
CA MET A 5 -10.10 -32.38 -4.98
C MET A 5 -9.59 -33.70 -5.55
N ASP A 6 -8.84 -33.67 -6.66
CA ASP A 6 -8.25 -34.88 -7.26
C ASP A 6 -7.31 -35.62 -6.28
N VAL A 7 -6.52 -34.87 -5.49
CA VAL A 7 -5.65 -35.43 -4.44
C VAL A 7 -6.44 -35.92 -3.24
N ALA A 8 -7.51 -35.21 -2.86
CA ALA A 8 -8.38 -35.66 -1.78
C ALA A 8 -9.13 -36.94 -2.15
N ASP A 9 -9.65 -37.03 -3.38
CA ASP A 9 -10.35 -38.20 -3.91
C ASP A 9 -9.41 -39.40 -4.07
N ALA A 10 -8.17 -39.17 -4.52
CA ALA A 10 -7.13 -40.21 -4.59
C ALA A 10 -6.74 -40.78 -3.21
N GLU A 11 -6.95 -40.01 -2.14
CA GLU A 11 -6.75 -40.44 -0.76
C GLU A 11 -8.06 -40.83 -0.04
N HIS A 12 -9.16 -40.98 -0.78
CA HIS A 12 -10.50 -41.30 -0.26
C HIS A 12 -11.02 -40.31 0.79
N ARG A 13 -10.67 -39.03 0.66
CA ARG A 13 -11.10 -37.93 1.52
C ARG A 13 -12.08 -37.03 0.77
N THR A 14 -13.13 -36.57 1.44
CA THR A 14 -14.14 -35.67 0.85
C THR A 14 -13.75 -34.19 0.90
N ARG A 15 -12.60 -33.86 1.52
CA ARG A 15 -12.17 -32.47 1.74
C ARG A 15 -10.64 -32.35 1.68
N PRO A 16 -10.11 -31.28 1.06
CA PRO A 16 -8.68 -30.96 1.14
C PRO A 16 -8.28 -30.50 2.55
N ARG A 17 -7.03 -30.76 2.94
CA ARG A 17 -6.47 -30.33 4.23
C ARG A 17 -6.07 -28.86 4.20
N ILE A 18 -6.12 -28.21 5.37
CA ILE A 18 -5.67 -26.82 5.53
C ILE A 18 -4.21 -26.66 5.12
N SER A 19 -3.35 -27.64 5.42
CA SER A 19 -1.94 -27.65 5.01
C SER A 19 -1.77 -27.66 3.49
N GLU A 20 -2.62 -28.37 2.75
CA GLU A 20 -2.60 -28.41 1.28
C GLU A 20 -3.06 -27.08 0.68
N MET A 21 -4.10 -26.47 1.27
CA MET A 21 -4.55 -25.13 0.89
C MET A 21 -3.47 -24.06 1.13
N VAL A 22 -2.81 -24.11 2.29
CA VAL A 22 -1.70 -23.20 2.63
C VAL A 22 -0.51 -23.44 1.70
N ASN A 23 -0.17 -24.69 1.40
CA ASN A 23 0.93 -25.01 0.50
C ASN A 23 0.65 -24.56 -0.94
N LEU A 24 -0.59 -24.71 -1.41
CA LEU A 24 -1.00 -24.24 -2.73
C LEU A 24 -1.04 -22.71 -2.81
N ALA A 25 -1.50 -22.05 -1.75
CA ALA A 25 -1.43 -20.59 -1.63
C ALA A 25 0.02 -20.11 -1.61
N ALA A 26 0.90 -20.77 -0.85
CA ALA A 26 2.32 -20.45 -0.77
C ALA A 26 3.05 -20.69 -2.10
N HIS A 27 2.75 -21.79 -2.81
CA HIS A 27 3.35 -22.10 -4.11
C HIS A 27 2.80 -21.20 -5.24
N GLY A 28 1.49 -20.92 -5.24
CA GLY A 28 0.87 -20.00 -6.19
C GLY A 28 1.33 -18.54 -5.96
N LEU A 29 1.53 -18.15 -4.71
CA LEU A 29 2.11 -16.87 -4.36
C LEU A 29 3.59 -16.84 -4.74
N SER A 30 4.36 -17.89 -4.47
CA SER A 30 5.80 -17.94 -4.80
C SER A 30 6.07 -17.92 -6.30
N THR A 31 5.26 -18.60 -7.13
CA THR A 31 5.38 -18.52 -8.59
C THR A 31 5.04 -17.13 -9.11
N ARG A 32 3.96 -16.49 -8.63
CA ARG A 32 3.62 -15.10 -9.00
C ARG A 32 4.64 -14.09 -8.48
N MET A 33 5.17 -14.30 -7.28
CA MET A 33 6.25 -13.52 -6.66
C MET A 33 7.59 -13.73 -7.37
N ARG A 34 7.80 -14.81 -8.13
CA ARG A 34 8.99 -14.99 -9.00
C ARG A 34 8.82 -14.27 -10.35
N MET A 35 7.59 -14.13 -10.85
CA MET A 35 7.31 -13.39 -12.09
C MET A 35 7.39 -11.87 -11.92
N LEU A 36 6.93 -11.34 -10.78
CA LEU A 36 6.98 -9.89 -10.46
C LEU A 36 8.39 -9.27 -10.57
N PRO A 37 9.46 -9.89 -10.01
CA PRO A 37 10.86 -9.52 -10.21
C PRO A 37 11.32 -9.49 -11.66
N ALA A 38 10.75 -10.35 -12.52
CA ALA A 38 11.11 -10.43 -13.93
C ALA A 38 10.45 -9.33 -14.77
N MET A 39 9.32 -8.79 -14.32
CA MET A 39 8.58 -7.74 -15.03
C MET A 39 9.10 -6.32 -14.77
N VAL A 40 9.80 -6.10 -13.64
CA VAL A 40 10.26 -4.77 -13.21
C VAL A 40 11.75 -4.80 -12.94
N SER A 41 12.50 -3.88 -13.56
CA SER A 41 13.95 -3.83 -13.40
C SER A 41 14.36 -3.58 -11.93
N PRO A 42 15.51 -4.11 -11.46
CA PRO A 42 15.97 -3.91 -10.09
C PRO A 42 16.04 -2.44 -9.68
N ALA A 43 16.50 -1.57 -10.60
CA ALA A 43 16.58 -0.14 -10.37
C ALA A 43 15.22 0.53 -10.10
N VAL A 44 14.14 0.07 -10.74
CA VAL A 44 12.78 0.58 -10.49
C VAL A 44 12.29 0.05 -9.14
N ARG A 45 12.50 -1.24 -8.84
CA ARG A 45 12.11 -1.85 -7.56
C ARG A 45 12.73 -1.15 -6.36
N ASP A 46 14.03 -0.89 -6.40
CA ASP A 46 14.75 -0.25 -5.29
C ASP A 46 14.32 1.21 -5.08
N ARG A 47 14.08 1.94 -6.17
CA ARG A 47 13.56 3.31 -6.12
C ARG A 47 12.12 3.35 -5.58
N THR A 48 11.26 2.45 -6.04
CA THR A 48 9.89 2.33 -5.53
C THR A 48 9.90 1.95 -4.05
N SER A 49 10.73 0.98 -3.64
CA SER A 49 10.88 0.59 -2.24
C SER A 49 11.36 1.76 -1.37
N THR A 50 12.33 2.54 -1.86
CA THR A 50 12.83 3.73 -1.17
C THR A 50 11.74 4.80 -1.01
N ALA A 51 11.00 5.10 -2.08
CA ALA A 51 9.93 6.09 -2.06
C ALA A 51 8.74 5.63 -1.21
N ALA A 52 8.38 4.35 -1.26
CA ALA A 52 7.32 3.76 -0.44
C ALA A 52 7.67 3.80 1.06
N LEU A 53 8.94 3.51 1.42
CA LEU A 53 9.42 3.61 2.79
C LEU A 53 9.29 5.05 3.29
N ALA A 54 9.85 5.99 2.53
CA ALA A 54 9.80 7.41 2.86
C ALA A 54 8.35 7.92 3.03
N LEU A 55 7.45 7.55 2.12
CA LEU A 55 6.07 7.99 2.14
C LEU A 55 5.28 7.36 3.30
N GLY A 56 5.41 6.06 3.53
CA GLY A 56 4.73 5.38 4.63
C GLY A 56 5.23 5.86 6.00
N SER A 57 6.52 6.18 6.13
CA SER A 57 7.06 6.80 7.35
C SER A 57 6.61 8.24 7.54
N ALA A 58 6.50 9.05 6.47
CA ALA A 58 5.96 10.40 6.55
C ALA A 58 4.48 10.40 6.97
N ILE A 59 3.67 9.50 6.40
CA ILE A 59 2.28 9.28 6.79
C ILE A 59 2.20 8.84 8.25
N SER A 60 3.06 7.92 8.68
CA SER A 60 3.09 7.42 10.06
C SER A 60 3.49 8.50 11.06
N LEU A 61 4.51 9.32 10.77
CA LEU A 61 4.88 10.46 11.63
C LEU A 61 3.74 11.46 11.74
N THR A 62 3.11 11.77 10.61
CA THR A 62 1.93 12.65 10.56
C THR A 62 0.80 12.09 11.42
N ALA A 63 0.51 10.78 11.31
CA ALA A 63 -0.52 10.11 12.11
C ALA A 63 -0.21 10.18 13.60
N ILE A 64 1.05 9.97 14.02
CA ILE A 64 1.45 10.13 15.42
C ILE A 64 1.18 11.55 15.90
N MET A 65 1.65 12.56 15.15
CA MET A 65 1.53 13.95 15.54
C MET A 65 0.08 14.44 15.58
N GLN A 66 -0.80 13.91 14.71
CA GLN A 66 -2.18 14.38 14.58
C GLN A 66 -3.19 13.56 15.37
N LEU A 67 -3.07 12.24 15.36
CA LEU A 67 -4.09 11.32 15.85
C LEU A 67 -3.75 10.74 17.22
N GLU A 68 -2.48 10.52 17.51
CA GLU A 68 -2.05 9.80 18.71
C GLU A 68 -1.55 10.73 19.82
N SER A 69 -1.15 11.97 19.50
CA SER A 69 -0.51 12.90 20.44
C SER A 69 -1.45 13.57 21.45
N ASN A 70 -2.77 13.46 21.28
CA ASN A 70 -3.73 14.12 22.18
C ASN A 70 -5.02 13.30 22.40
N PRO A 71 -5.00 12.27 23.27
CA PRO A 71 -6.17 11.43 23.56
C PRO A 71 -7.33 12.19 24.21
N LEU A 72 -7.05 13.16 25.10
CA LEU A 72 -8.07 13.98 25.79
C LEU A 72 -8.87 14.87 24.80
N ARG A 73 -8.25 15.24 23.68
CA ARG A 73 -8.92 15.96 22.60
C ARG A 73 -9.89 15.08 21.81
N ALA A 74 -9.66 13.76 21.78
CA ALA A 74 -10.58 12.83 21.15
C ALA A 74 -11.85 12.63 22.00
N GLU A 75 -11.71 12.44 23.32
CA GLU A 75 -12.86 12.34 24.25
C GLU A 75 -13.77 13.57 24.19
N SER A 76 -13.18 14.77 24.24
CA SER A 76 -13.93 16.04 24.18
C SER A 76 -14.62 16.33 22.85
N MET A 77 -14.19 15.70 21.74
CA MET A 77 -14.76 15.91 20.41
C MET A 77 -15.79 14.86 20.00
N PHE A 78 -15.65 13.61 20.48
CA PHE A 78 -16.61 12.55 20.16
C PHE A 78 -17.75 12.44 21.18
N GLY A 79 -17.61 13.03 22.37
CA GLY A 79 -18.65 12.95 23.41
C GLY A 79 -18.90 11.53 23.90
N VAL A 80 -17.91 10.64 23.75
CA VAL A 80 -17.92 9.24 24.18
C VAL A 80 -16.67 8.99 25.00
N ASP A 81 -16.78 8.21 26.08
CA ASP A 81 -15.63 7.73 26.84
C ASP A 81 -14.77 6.84 25.94
N VAL A 82 -13.64 7.38 25.46
CA VAL A 82 -12.69 6.64 24.65
C VAL A 82 -11.67 6.01 25.57
N VAL A 83 -11.54 4.68 25.55
CA VAL A 83 -10.46 4.02 26.29
C VAL A 83 -9.15 4.28 25.55
N SER A 84 -8.26 5.06 26.16
CA SER A 84 -6.94 5.36 25.61
C SER A 84 -6.04 4.11 25.67
N PHE A 85 -5.20 3.93 24.64
CA PHE A 85 -4.16 2.91 24.62
C PHE A 85 -2.88 3.46 25.27
N GLY A 86 -2.86 3.49 26.61
CA GLY A 86 -1.79 4.15 27.37
C GLY A 86 -1.81 5.66 27.12
N PRO A 87 -0.67 6.30 26.74
CA PRO A 87 -0.65 7.74 26.42
C PRO A 87 -1.13 8.04 24.98
N PHE A 88 -1.60 7.04 24.24
CA PHE A 88 -1.98 7.14 22.83
C PHE A 88 -3.48 6.88 22.63
N ALA A 89 -4.02 7.36 21.51
CA ALA A 89 -5.43 7.21 21.19
C ALA A 89 -5.77 5.79 20.72
N SER A 90 -4.83 5.07 20.11
CA SER A 90 -5.10 3.74 19.55
C SER A 90 -3.90 2.77 19.57
N PRO A 91 -4.14 1.45 19.46
CA PRO A 91 -3.08 0.47 19.27
C PRO A 91 -2.34 0.62 17.92
N ALA A 92 -2.83 1.44 16.99
CA ALA A 92 -2.15 1.71 15.72
C ALA A 92 -0.80 2.41 15.91
N ILE A 93 -0.54 3.01 17.07
CA ILE A 93 0.76 3.60 17.41
C ILE A 93 1.93 2.61 17.21
N LEU A 94 1.72 1.32 17.50
CA LEU A 94 2.73 0.27 17.31
C LEU A 94 3.13 0.15 15.83
N LEU A 95 2.14 0.26 14.94
CA LEU A 95 2.36 0.24 13.50
C LEU A 95 3.18 1.46 13.06
N TYR A 96 2.84 2.65 13.57
CA TYR A 96 3.52 3.88 13.19
C TYR A 96 4.97 3.92 13.64
N PHE A 97 5.25 3.48 14.88
CA PHE A 97 6.62 3.34 15.36
C PHE A 97 7.43 2.31 14.57
N ALA A 98 6.82 1.21 14.14
CA ALA A 98 7.52 0.23 13.30
C ALA A 98 7.92 0.83 11.94
N TRP A 99 7.07 1.66 11.32
CA TRP A 99 7.41 2.40 10.10
C TRP A 99 8.56 3.40 10.30
N LEU A 100 8.60 4.08 11.44
CA LEU A 100 9.70 5.00 11.77
C LEU A 100 10.99 4.27 12.13
N ALA A 101 10.91 3.17 12.88
CA ALA A 101 12.05 2.33 13.19
C ALA A 101 12.68 1.79 11.91
N ALA A 102 11.88 1.31 10.96
CA ALA A 102 12.37 0.87 9.67
C ALA A 102 13.07 1.97 8.87
N LEU A 103 12.54 3.21 8.91
CA LEU A 103 13.18 4.37 8.29
C LEU A 103 14.56 4.61 8.90
N LEU A 104 14.64 4.70 10.23
CA LEU A 104 15.87 4.96 10.97
C LEU A 104 16.93 3.87 10.75
N VAL A 105 16.52 2.61 10.81
CA VAL A 105 17.38 1.46 10.55
C VAL A 105 17.89 1.46 9.11
N SER A 106 17.05 1.85 8.14
CA SER A 106 17.45 2.00 6.73
C SER A 106 18.38 3.19 6.51
N LEU A 107 18.17 4.31 7.21
CA LEU A 107 19.07 5.47 7.21
C LEU A 107 20.45 5.15 7.78
N ALA A 108 20.50 4.29 8.81
CA ALA A 108 21.73 3.76 9.39
C ALA A 108 22.45 2.73 8.49
N GLY A 109 21.87 2.38 7.34
CA GLY A 109 22.46 1.46 6.36
C GLY A 109 22.10 -0.02 6.56
N PHE A 110 21.30 -0.35 7.57
CA PHE A 110 20.86 -1.72 7.86
C PHE A 110 19.60 -2.09 7.05
N THR A 111 19.70 -2.06 5.72
CA THR A 111 18.52 -2.17 4.83
C THR A 111 17.79 -3.51 4.96
N VAL A 112 18.49 -4.60 5.27
CA VAL A 112 17.89 -5.92 5.51
C VAL A 112 17.03 -5.92 6.78
N ALA A 113 17.55 -5.37 7.88
CA ALA A 113 16.80 -5.26 9.13
C ALA A 113 15.58 -4.34 8.95
N GLY A 114 15.74 -3.20 8.27
CA GLY A 114 14.63 -2.29 7.96
C GLY A 114 13.51 -2.99 7.16
N ARG A 115 13.85 -3.84 6.19
CA ARG A 115 12.87 -4.64 5.44
C ARG A 115 12.11 -5.64 6.30
N TRP A 116 12.78 -6.30 7.24
CA TRP A 116 12.12 -7.23 8.17
C TRP A 116 11.17 -6.50 9.12
N ILE A 117 11.58 -5.33 9.62
CA ILE A 117 10.70 -4.47 10.44
C ILE A 117 9.45 -4.08 9.63
N ILE A 118 9.61 -3.65 8.36
CA ILE A 118 8.45 -3.35 7.51
C ILE A 118 7.62 -4.59 7.20
N ALA A 119 8.23 -5.75 6.97
CA ALA A 119 7.46 -6.98 6.75
C ALA A 119 6.57 -7.31 7.97
N LEU A 120 7.07 -7.06 9.19
CA LEU A 120 6.32 -7.23 10.44
C LEU A 120 5.15 -6.24 10.57
N THR A 121 5.19 -5.08 9.89
CA THR A 121 4.07 -4.12 9.90
C THR A 121 2.79 -4.69 9.29
N ILE A 122 2.87 -5.68 8.39
CA ILE A 122 1.71 -6.30 7.74
C ILE A 122 0.84 -7.07 8.74
N PRO A 123 1.35 -8.09 9.45
CA PRO A 123 0.57 -8.77 10.48
C PRO A 123 0.21 -7.84 11.64
N LEU A 124 1.06 -6.86 11.97
CA LEU A 124 0.77 -5.87 13.01
C LEU A 124 -0.43 -4.98 12.63
N ALA A 125 -0.53 -4.55 11.37
CA ALA A 125 -1.67 -3.80 10.85
C ALA A 125 -2.98 -4.58 10.98
N ILE A 126 -2.96 -5.87 10.61
CA ILE A 126 -4.14 -6.75 10.72
C ILE A 126 -4.48 -6.98 12.21
N GLY A 127 -3.49 -7.32 13.02
CA GLY A 127 -3.68 -7.65 14.43
C GLY A 127 -4.21 -6.48 15.26
N THR A 128 -3.60 -5.29 15.11
CA THR A 128 -4.07 -4.08 15.82
C THR A 128 -5.49 -3.69 15.41
N ARG A 129 -5.83 -3.85 14.12
CA ARG A 129 -7.17 -3.55 13.62
C ARG A 129 -8.22 -4.52 14.13
N VAL A 130 -7.95 -5.84 14.08
CA VAL A 130 -8.85 -6.88 14.59
C VAL A 130 -9.03 -6.77 16.09
N PHE A 131 -7.95 -6.48 16.84
CA PHE A 131 -8.02 -6.24 18.28
C PHE A 131 -8.89 -5.03 18.62
N ALA A 132 -8.75 -3.92 17.89
CA ALA A 132 -9.59 -2.74 18.05
C ALA A 132 -11.06 -2.99 17.62
N ASP A 133 -11.31 -3.89 16.68
CA ASP A 133 -12.67 -4.32 16.31
C ASP A 133 -13.32 -5.17 17.40
N ALA A 134 -12.60 -6.16 17.91
CA ALA A 134 -13.10 -7.10 18.91
C ALA A 134 -13.35 -6.43 20.27
N SER A 135 -12.52 -5.46 20.64
CA SER A 135 -12.69 -4.71 21.89
C SER A 135 -13.80 -3.69 21.84
N GLY A 136 -14.05 -3.06 20.68
CA GLY A 136 -15.06 -2.00 20.53
C GLY A 136 -14.78 -0.70 21.30
N MET A 137 -13.71 -0.66 22.11
CA MET A 137 -13.39 0.40 23.06
C MET A 137 -12.36 1.41 22.54
N PHE A 138 -11.52 1.01 21.58
CA PHE A 138 -10.45 1.85 21.06
C PHE A 138 -10.88 2.60 19.80
N LEU A 139 -10.42 3.85 19.68
CA LEU A 139 -10.36 4.53 18.39
C LEU A 139 -9.54 3.70 17.41
N ARG A 140 -9.90 3.73 16.13
CA ARG A 140 -9.27 2.88 15.12
C ARG A 140 -9.22 3.54 13.74
N PRO A 141 -8.08 3.45 13.03
CA PRO A 141 -8.01 3.87 11.65
C PRO A 141 -8.92 3.04 10.75
N THR A 142 -9.34 3.66 9.66
CA THR A 142 -10.13 2.99 8.64
C THR A 142 -9.35 1.82 8.03
N TRP A 143 -10.05 0.74 7.63
CA TRP A 143 -9.45 -0.39 6.90
C TRP A 143 -8.74 0.05 5.61
N THR A 144 -9.19 1.15 4.99
CA THR A 144 -8.55 1.76 3.82
C THR A 144 -7.18 2.35 4.16
N PHE A 145 -7.02 2.94 5.34
CA PHE A 145 -5.73 3.47 5.81
C PHE A 145 -4.73 2.35 6.10
N TYR A 146 -5.15 1.29 6.80
CA TYR A 146 -4.32 0.10 7.00
C TYR A 146 -3.99 -0.59 5.67
N GLY A 147 -4.96 -0.68 4.75
CA GLY A 147 -4.75 -1.23 3.42
C GLY A 147 -3.68 -0.47 2.63
N LEU A 148 -3.68 0.87 2.69
CA LEU A 148 -2.63 1.70 2.11
C LEU A 148 -1.25 1.35 2.66
N LEU A 149 -1.11 1.33 3.99
CA LEU A 149 0.16 1.02 4.64
C LEU A 149 0.63 -0.39 4.30
N ILE A 150 -0.27 -1.38 4.26
CA ILE A 150 0.07 -2.75 3.83
C ILE A 150 0.57 -2.77 2.38
N MET A 151 -0.11 -2.09 1.46
CA MET A 151 0.32 -2.01 0.07
C MET A 151 1.68 -1.34 -0.08
N LEU A 152 1.94 -0.25 0.66
CA LEU A 152 3.26 0.38 0.71
C LEU A 152 4.32 -0.55 1.31
N ALA A 153 4.01 -1.28 2.39
CA ALA A 153 4.93 -2.25 3.00
C ALA A 153 5.33 -3.34 2.00
N VAL A 154 4.38 -3.85 1.20
CA VAL A 154 4.67 -4.82 0.13
C VAL A 154 5.64 -4.23 -0.90
N LEU A 155 5.47 -2.97 -1.30
CA LEU A 155 6.41 -2.29 -2.21
C LEU A 155 7.81 -2.13 -1.59
N VAL A 156 7.90 -1.85 -0.28
CA VAL A 156 9.19 -1.77 0.41
C VAL A 156 9.89 -3.14 0.43
N VAL A 157 9.17 -4.19 0.83
CA VAL A 157 9.70 -5.57 0.92
C VAL A 157 10.17 -6.09 -0.45
N ALA A 158 9.52 -5.64 -1.53
CA ALA A 158 9.86 -6.02 -2.90
C ALA A 158 11.18 -5.44 -3.42
N GLY A 159 11.84 -4.50 -2.74
CA GLY A 159 13.12 -3.91 -3.16
C GLY A 159 14.13 -3.78 -2.01
N ASN A 160 15.25 -3.11 -2.28
CA ASN A 160 16.27 -2.77 -1.29
C ASN A 160 16.24 -1.25 -1.01
N PRO A 161 15.52 -0.79 0.03
CA PRO A 161 15.36 0.64 0.28
C PRO A 161 16.71 1.25 0.68
N ALA A 162 16.97 2.48 0.23
CA ALA A 162 18.15 3.26 0.59
C ALA A 162 19.53 2.61 0.29
N ALA A 163 19.63 1.76 -0.73
CA ALA A 163 20.90 1.12 -1.10
C ALA A 163 22.01 2.17 -1.41
N GLY A 164 23.04 2.19 -0.55
CA GLY A 164 24.20 3.07 -0.66
C GLY A 164 23.94 4.55 -0.33
N ARG A 165 25.00 5.37 -0.33
CA ARG A 165 24.95 6.80 0.04
C ARG A 165 23.96 7.63 -0.79
N LYS A 166 23.76 7.28 -2.06
CA LYS A 166 22.77 7.93 -2.93
C LYS A 166 21.34 7.56 -2.51
N GLY A 167 21.10 6.33 -2.06
CA GLY A 167 19.80 5.86 -1.61
C GLY A 167 19.28 6.60 -0.37
N VAL A 168 20.16 6.88 0.60
CA VAL A 168 19.83 7.69 1.79
C VAL A 168 19.38 9.10 1.41
N ARG A 169 20.09 9.75 0.48
CA ARG A 169 19.70 11.09 -0.01
C ARG A 169 18.32 11.05 -0.67
N TRP A 170 18.07 10.06 -1.52
CA TRP A 170 16.76 9.89 -2.15
C TRP A 170 15.66 9.63 -1.13
N LEU A 171 15.92 8.81 -0.12
CA LEU A 171 14.98 8.55 0.96
C LEU A 171 14.58 9.84 1.69
N LEU A 172 15.54 10.71 2.02
CA LEU A 172 15.25 12.02 2.61
C LEU A 172 14.49 12.94 1.64
N CYS A 173 14.90 13.00 0.37
CA CYS A 173 14.20 13.77 -0.66
C CYS A 173 12.75 13.32 -0.87
N TRP A 174 12.42 12.05 -0.60
CA TRP A 174 11.05 11.53 -0.70
C TRP A 174 10.29 11.58 0.62
N PHE A 175 10.97 11.75 1.76
CA PHE A 175 10.33 11.83 3.07
C PHE A 175 9.88 13.25 3.39
N VAL A 176 10.74 14.23 3.15
CA VAL A 176 10.53 15.63 3.54
C VAL A 176 9.33 16.27 2.81
N PRO A 177 9.16 16.18 1.47
CA PRO A 177 8.07 16.87 0.81
C PRO A 177 6.68 16.34 1.20
N PRO A 178 6.42 15.01 1.24
CA PRO A 178 5.15 14.50 1.75
C PRO A 178 4.91 14.90 3.20
N LEU A 179 5.94 14.87 4.06
CA LEU A 179 5.81 15.32 5.44
C LEU A 179 5.37 16.78 5.52
N ILE A 180 6.01 17.68 4.76
CA ILE A 180 5.64 19.08 4.68
C ILE A 180 4.20 19.23 4.17
N VAL A 181 3.84 18.57 3.06
CA VAL A 181 2.48 18.66 2.48
C VAL A 181 1.42 18.18 3.47
N LEU A 182 1.69 17.12 4.22
CA LEU A 182 0.78 16.55 5.20
C LEU A 182 0.68 17.40 6.49
N LEU A 183 1.74 18.13 6.84
CA LEU A 183 1.78 19.02 8.01
C LEU A 183 1.39 20.48 7.68
N LEU A 184 1.49 20.93 6.43
CA LEU A 184 1.26 22.32 6.03
C LEU A 184 -0.15 22.83 6.38
N PRO A 185 -1.24 22.05 6.20
CA PRO A 185 -2.56 22.47 6.66
C PRO A 185 -2.60 22.77 8.16
N GLN A 186 -1.75 22.09 8.95
CA GLN A 186 -1.67 22.28 10.41
C GLN A 186 -0.95 23.57 10.80
N LEU A 187 0.07 23.95 10.02
CA LEU A 187 0.83 25.18 10.27
C LEU A 187 0.05 26.43 9.86
N THR A 188 -0.99 26.28 9.05
CA THR A 188 -1.66 27.41 8.39
C THR A 188 -3.13 27.58 8.76
N ASN A 189 -3.78 26.58 9.38
CA ASN A 189 -5.22 26.66 9.61
C ASN A 189 -5.70 25.94 10.89
N ASP A 190 -5.80 26.69 11.98
CA ASP A 190 -6.34 26.20 13.28
C ASP A 190 -7.79 25.68 13.18
N ARG A 191 -8.57 26.10 12.18
CA ARG A 191 -9.98 25.71 12.04
C ARG A 191 -10.16 24.32 11.44
N LEU A 192 -9.19 23.77 10.71
CA LEU A 192 -9.27 22.40 10.21
C LEU A 192 -9.30 21.36 11.35
N PHE A 193 -8.65 21.68 12.47
CA PHE A 193 -8.65 20.86 13.67
C PHE A 193 -9.95 20.90 14.48
N GLN A 194 -10.84 21.86 14.22
CA GLN A 194 -12.15 21.95 14.88
C GLN A 194 -13.24 21.24 14.07
N ASN A 195 -12.92 20.74 12.88
CA ASN A 195 -13.89 20.08 12.04
C ASN A 195 -13.97 18.58 12.38
N PRO A 196 -15.04 18.10 13.03
CA PRO A 196 -15.20 16.68 13.33
C PRO A 196 -15.17 15.81 12.06
N ALA A 197 -15.51 16.34 10.87
CA ALA A 197 -15.41 15.60 9.62
C ALA A 197 -13.97 15.25 9.21
N TRP A 198 -12.96 16.00 9.68
CA TRP A 198 -11.55 15.66 9.46
C TRP A 198 -11.12 14.47 10.34
N MET A 199 -11.69 14.36 11.55
CA MET A 199 -11.46 13.25 12.49
C MET A 199 -12.44 12.09 12.32
N GLU A 200 -13.62 12.25 11.74
CA GLU A 200 -14.51 11.12 11.42
C GLU A 200 -13.94 10.28 10.28
N ASN A 201 -13.18 10.91 9.38
CA ASN A 201 -12.68 10.20 8.21
C ASN A 201 -11.37 9.44 8.48
N TRP A 202 -10.60 9.70 9.56
CA TRP A 202 -9.25 9.11 9.84
C TRP A 202 -8.43 8.82 8.57
N THR A 203 -8.61 9.67 7.58
CA THR A 203 -7.97 9.58 6.29
C THR A 203 -7.14 10.85 6.24
N VAL A 204 -5.88 10.71 6.66
CA VAL A 204 -4.81 11.68 6.35
C VAL A 204 -4.84 12.09 4.86
N LEU A 205 -5.47 11.27 4.01
CA LEU A 205 -5.78 11.50 2.62
C LEU A 205 -7.28 11.75 2.44
N SER A 206 -7.71 13.01 2.53
CA SER A 206 -9.10 13.38 2.20
C SER A 206 -9.44 12.95 0.77
N LEU A 207 -10.72 12.65 0.50
CA LEU A 207 -11.21 12.28 -0.85
C LEU A 207 -10.72 13.21 -1.98
N PRO A 208 -10.66 14.55 -1.78
CA PRO A 208 -10.04 15.44 -2.76
C PRO A 208 -8.57 15.11 -3.02
N VAL A 209 -7.76 14.90 -1.98
CA VAL A 209 -6.33 14.54 -2.12
C VAL A 209 -6.17 13.20 -2.86
N LEU A 210 -7.03 12.23 -2.56
CA LEU A 210 -7.04 10.93 -3.25
C LEU A 210 -7.50 11.04 -4.71
N ALA A 211 -8.47 11.90 -5.02
CA ALA A 211 -8.99 12.10 -6.37
C ALA A 211 -7.98 12.76 -7.32
N TRP A 212 -7.17 13.71 -6.82
CA TRP A 212 -6.11 14.34 -7.62
C TRP A 212 -4.84 13.48 -7.71
N SER A 213 -4.68 12.49 -6.84
CA SER A 213 -3.47 11.66 -6.77
C SER A 213 -3.10 10.96 -8.10
N PRO A 214 -4.03 10.43 -8.92
CA PRO A 214 -3.65 9.80 -10.20
C PRO A 214 -3.18 10.81 -11.24
N VAL A 215 -3.79 12.01 -11.28
CA VAL A 215 -3.40 13.08 -12.20
C VAL A 215 -1.98 13.56 -11.87
N VAL A 216 -1.69 13.78 -10.58
CA VAL A 216 -0.36 14.19 -10.13
C VAL A 216 0.68 13.10 -10.41
N VAL A 217 0.35 11.83 -10.16
CA VAL A 217 1.23 10.68 -10.44
C VAL A 217 1.54 10.58 -11.94
N VAL A 218 0.53 10.69 -12.80
CA VAL A 218 0.71 10.65 -14.26
C VAL A 218 1.55 11.84 -14.73
N ALA A 219 1.21 13.07 -14.32
CA ALA A 219 1.97 14.26 -14.68
C ALA A 219 3.44 14.18 -14.24
N ALA A 220 3.69 13.78 -12.98
CA ALA A 220 5.04 13.58 -12.45
C ALA A 220 5.81 12.51 -13.24
N SER A 221 5.16 11.40 -13.59
CA SER A 221 5.80 10.33 -14.38
C SER A 221 6.17 10.79 -15.80
N ILE A 222 5.32 11.59 -16.45
CA ILE A 222 5.60 12.16 -17.77
C ILE A 222 6.79 13.12 -17.68
N LEU A 223 6.78 14.03 -16.71
CA LEU A 223 7.90 14.97 -16.50
C LEU A 223 9.21 14.23 -16.25
N LEU A 224 9.23 13.25 -15.34
CA LEU A 224 10.42 12.43 -15.08
C LEU A 224 10.89 11.69 -16.33
N ARG A 225 9.97 11.24 -17.19
CA ARG A 225 10.31 10.60 -18.46
C ARG A 225 10.96 11.58 -19.45
N LEU A 226 10.46 12.82 -19.53
CA LEU A 226 11.00 13.88 -20.38
C LEU A 226 12.41 14.28 -19.94
N PHE A 227 12.69 14.32 -18.63
CA PHE A 227 14.03 14.54 -18.09
C PHE A 227 14.97 13.31 -18.14
N GLY A 228 14.60 12.26 -18.87
CA GLY A 228 15.43 11.06 -19.03
C GLY A 228 15.47 10.12 -17.81
N GLN A 229 14.71 10.42 -16.74
CA GLN A 229 14.66 9.65 -15.49
C GLN A 229 13.69 8.45 -15.59
N ARG A 230 13.89 7.57 -16.57
CA ARG A 230 12.96 6.47 -16.91
C ARG A 230 12.60 5.57 -15.73
N ALA A 231 13.59 5.22 -14.91
CA ALA A 231 13.35 4.36 -13.75
C ALA A 231 12.58 5.07 -12.62
N TRP A 232 12.74 6.39 -12.45
CA TRP A 232 11.91 7.16 -11.50
C TRP A 232 10.48 7.33 -12.00
N ALA A 233 10.29 7.57 -13.31
CA ALA A 233 8.97 7.64 -13.91
C ALA A 233 8.17 6.34 -13.65
N ALA A 234 8.79 5.19 -13.87
CA ALA A 234 8.19 3.88 -13.58
C ALA A 234 7.92 3.69 -12.09
N SER A 235 8.84 4.10 -11.21
CA SER A 235 8.65 3.99 -9.77
C SER A 235 7.47 4.82 -9.26
N VAL A 236 7.31 6.05 -9.76
CA VAL A 236 6.19 6.93 -9.38
C VAL A 236 4.84 6.34 -9.81
N LEU A 237 4.77 5.73 -10.99
CA LEU A 237 3.55 5.04 -11.45
C LEU A 237 3.19 3.85 -10.56
N ILE A 238 4.17 3.01 -10.22
CA ILE A 238 3.95 1.87 -9.32
C ILE A 238 3.52 2.36 -7.92
N LEU A 239 4.16 3.41 -7.42
CA LEU A 239 3.84 4.03 -6.14
C LEU A 239 2.44 4.66 -6.12
N GLY A 240 1.90 5.05 -7.28
CA GLY A 240 0.53 5.55 -7.40
C GLY A 240 -0.56 4.48 -7.28
N LEU A 241 -0.24 3.19 -7.52
CA LEU A 241 -1.22 2.11 -7.48
C LEU A 241 -1.91 1.96 -6.11
N PRO A 242 -1.20 1.97 -4.96
CA PRO A 242 -1.84 1.99 -3.65
C PRO A 242 -2.83 3.13 -3.45
N PHE A 243 -2.48 4.35 -3.90
CA PHE A 243 -3.35 5.53 -3.78
C PHE A 243 -4.58 5.42 -4.67
N ALA A 244 -4.42 4.94 -5.90
CA ALA A 244 -5.54 4.66 -6.80
C ALA A 244 -6.47 3.60 -6.21
N ALA A 245 -5.93 2.51 -5.63
CA ALA A 245 -6.74 1.47 -4.99
C ALA A 245 -7.54 2.04 -3.80
N VAL A 246 -6.91 2.88 -2.97
CA VAL A 246 -7.59 3.54 -1.84
C VAL A 246 -8.65 4.51 -2.34
N ALA A 247 -8.35 5.34 -3.35
CA ALA A 247 -9.29 6.26 -3.97
C ALA A 247 -10.52 5.52 -4.51
N LEU A 248 -10.33 4.41 -5.23
CA LEU A 248 -11.41 3.58 -5.74
C LEU A 248 -12.25 2.97 -4.61
N SER A 249 -11.61 2.50 -3.53
CA SER A 249 -12.32 1.93 -2.39
C SER A 249 -13.15 2.95 -1.61
N THR A 250 -12.67 4.20 -1.51
CA THR A 250 -13.38 5.30 -0.84
C THR A 250 -14.49 5.87 -1.71
N MET A 251 -14.24 6.01 -3.01
CA MET A 251 -15.27 6.39 -3.99
C MET A 251 -16.36 5.33 -4.07
N GLY A 252 -16.03 4.03 -4.09
CA GLY A 252 -17.01 2.95 -4.12
C GLY A 252 -17.99 2.93 -2.93
N ARG A 253 -17.61 3.50 -1.77
CA ARG A 253 -18.55 3.71 -0.65
C ARG A 253 -19.55 4.85 -0.87
N ARG A 254 -19.20 5.84 -1.71
CA ARG A 254 -20.04 7.01 -2.01
C ARG A 254 -20.70 6.94 -3.40
N ALA A 255 -20.23 6.08 -4.29
CA ALA A 255 -20.54 6.10 -5.71
C ALA A 255 -21.65 5.15 -6.15
N PHE A 256 -22.74 5.12 -5.39
CA PHE A 256 -24.04 4.84 -6.01
C PHE A 256 -24.57 6.06 -6.80
N GLU A 257 -23.91 7.23 -6.74
CA GLU A 257 -24.43 8.47 -7.34
C GLU A 257 -23.62 9.02 -8.55
N ASP A 258 -22.32 8.74 -8.72
CA ASP A 258 -21.51 9.30 -9.83
C ASP A 258 -20.58 8.28 -10.53
N VAL A 259 -21.18 7.40 -11.34
CA VAL A 259 -20.50 6.32 -12.09
C VAL A 259 -19.53 6.85 -13.17
N PHE A 260 -19.79 8.05 -13.71
CA PHE A 260 -19.02 8.63 -14.81
C PHE A 260 -17.61 9.10 -14.38
N GLY A 261 -17.49 9.71 -13.20
CA GLY A 261 -16.20 10.17 -12.67
C GLY A 261 -15.23 9.03 -12.40
N ILE A 262 -15.74 7.90 -11.89
CA ILE A 262 -14.94 6.69 -11.63
C ILE A 262 -14.44 6.06 -12.91
N ALA A 263 -15.30 5.94 -13.93
CA ALA A 263 -14.91 5.37 -15.22
C ALA A 263 -13.83 6.21 -15.91
N VAL A 264 -13.90 7.54 -15.83
CA VAL A 264 -12.89 8.46 -16.38
C VAL A 264 -11.57 8.36 -15.60
N LEU A 265 -11.60 8.29 -14.27
CA LEU A 265 -10.38 8.18 -13.45
C LEU A 265 -9.67 6.83 -13.66
N ILE A 266 -10.43 5.73 -13.68
CA ILE A 266 -9.92 4.39 -13.99
C ILE A 266 -9.35 4.37 -15.41
N GLY A 267 -10.08 4.94 -16.37
CA GLY A 267 -9.66 5.06 -17.76
C GLY A 267 -8.35 5.85 -17.90
N MET A 268 -8.21 6.98 -17.21
CA MET A 268 -6.99 7.80 -17.22
C MET A 268 -5.81 7.11 -16.53
N THR A 269 -6.06 6.40 -15.42
CA THR A 269 -5.00 5.69 -14.69
C THR A 269 -4.51 4.47 -15.49
N LEU A 270 -5.43 3.70 -16.08
CA LEU A 270 -5.09 2.58 -16.96
C LEU A 270 -4.44 3.07 -18.25
N ALA A 271 -4.95 4.12 -18.88
CA ALA A 271 -4.36 4.71 -20.08
C ALA A 271 -2.96 5.27 -19.79
N GLY A 272 -2.78 6.01 -18.69
CA GLY A 272 -1.48 6.52 -18.26
C GLY A 272 -0.49 5.40 -17.96
N CYS A 273 -0.95 4.32 -17.30
CA CYS A 273 -0.13 3.15 -17.00
C CYS A 273 0.24 2.38 -18.29
N LEU A 274 -0.71 2.19 -19.22
CA LEU A 274 -0.49 1.53 -20.52
C LEU A 274 0.40 2.33 -21.47
N ILE A 275 0.20 3.65 -21.54
CA ILE A 275 1.03 4.58 -22.33
C ILE A 275 2.45 4.57 -21.78
N SER A 276 2.60 4.62 -20.46
CA SER A 276 3.92 4.59 -19.81
C SER A 276 4.61 3.24 -19.97
N LEU A 277 3.88 2.12 -19.87
CA LEU A 277 4.40 0.78 -20.15
C LEU A 277 4.86 0.63 -21.60
N ARG A 278 4.08 1.13 -22.57
CA ARG A 278 4.48 1.19 -24.00
C ARG A 278 5.71 2.08 -24.22
N LEU A 279 5.78 3.24 -23.58
CA LEU A 279 6.91 4.18 -23.69
C LEU A 279 8.19 3.73 -22.95
N LEU A 280 8.08 2.75 -22.07
CA LEU A 280 9.19 2.07 -21.40
C LEU A 280 9.74 0.87 -22.20
N GLY A 281 9.15 0.54 -23.36
CA GLY A 281 9.59 -0.57 -24.21
C GLY A 281 9.17 -1.95 -23.69
N LEU A 282 8.35 -2.02 -22.63
CA LEU A 282 7.77 -3.26 -22.12
C LEU A 282 6.59 -3.65 -23.01
N ARG A 283 6.83 -4.55 -23.97
CA ARG A 283 5.76 -5.19 -24.73
C ARG A 283 5.02 -6.17 -23.82
N VAL A 284 3.84 -5.78 -23.34
CA VAL A 284 2.90 -6.72 -22.71
C VAL A 284 2.46 -7.71 -23.78
N ARG A 285 3.09 -8.89 -23.81
CA ARG A 285 2.71 -9.98 -24.71
C ARG A 285 1.60 -10.77 -24.01
N ILE A 286 0.35 -10.53 -24.40
CA ILE A 286 -0.76 -11.37 -23.99
C ILE A 286 -0.55 -12.72 -24.68
N GLN A 287 0.07 -13.68 -23.99
CA GLN A 287 0.12 -15.06 -24.46
C GLN A 287 -1.27 -15.65 -24.28
N LYS A 288 -1.94 -15.90 -25.41
CA LYS A 288 -3.13 -16.75 -25.46
C LYS A 288 -2.67 -18.14 -24.98
N VAL A 289 -3.12 -18.56 -23.80
CA VAL A 289 -2.87 -19.92 -23.31
C VAL A 289 -3.53 -20.85 -24.32
N ALA A 290 -2.71 -21.63 -25.03
CA ALA A 290 -3.21 -22.63 -25.96
C ALA A 290 -4.04 -23.64 -25.16
N SER A 291 -5.30 -23.80 -25.56
CA SER A 291 -6.16 -24.86 -25.07
C SER A 291 -5.50 -26.20 -25.38
N VAL A 292 -5.19 -26.96 -24.33
CA VAL A 292 -4.74 -28.35 -24.45
C VAL A 292 -5.91 -29.16 -25.01
N THR A 293 -5.91 -29.41 -26.31
CA THR A 293 -6.76 -30.43 -26.93
C THR A 293 -6.18 -31.79 -26.54
N SER A 294 -6.90 -32.52 -25.69
CA SER A 294 -6.61 -33.90 -25.31
C SER A 294 -6.79 -34.82 -26.52
N SER A 295 -5.69 -35.30 -27.10
CA SER A 295 -5.73 -36.46 -28.01
C SER A 295 -5.69 -37.73 -27.16
N THR A 296 -6.85 -38.38 -27.03
CA THR A 296 -6.99 -39.74 -26.51
C THR A 296 -6.29 -40.73 -27.45
N HIS A 297 -5.18 -41.32 -27.01
CA HIS A 297 -4.66 -42.55 -27.60
C HIS A 297 -5.32 -43.75 -26.91
N SER A 298 -6.04 -44.55 -27.69
CA SER A 298 -6.46 -45.91 -27.30
C SER A 298 -5.27 -46.86 -27.52
N PRO A 299 -5.00 -47.80 -26.58
CA PRO A 299 -4.13 -48.94 -26.84
C PRO A 299 -4.94 -50.07 -27.51
N GLY A 300 -4.32 -50.70 -28.51
CA GLY A 300 -4.66 -52.05 -28.96
C GLY A 300 -3.86 -53.09 -28.21
#